data_AF-D7ICS0-F1
#
_entry.id   AF-D7ICS0-F1
#
_cell.length_a   1.000
_cell.length_b   1.000
_cell.length_c   1.000
_cell.angle_alpha   90.00
_cell.angle_beta   90.00
_cell.angle_gamma   90.00
#
_symmetry.space_group_name_H-M   'P 1'
#
loop_
_entity.id
_entity.type
_entity.pdbx_description
1 polymer ?
#
loop_
_entity_poly.entity_id
_entity_poly.type
_entity_poly.pdbx_seq_one_letter_code
_entity_poly.pdbx_strand_id
1 'polypeptide(L)'
;MNGEYPFCETDPLMDDLKKAAFSAIYKDACTDCQNWIDTLINCYSNEVVNALGDNPFDINAELEDMWNTVDYEDPQTGVCLTYQNWAEYFAGEFGHIIYDELIKAKKMNGYK
;
A
#
# COMPACT_ATOMS: atom_id res chain seq x y z
N MET A 1 -24.00 15.45 20.97
CA MET A 1 -23.57 14.63 19.82
C MET A 1 -22.19 14.14 20.15
N ASN A 2 -22.06 12.87 20.55
CA ASN A 2 -20.77 12.27 20.82
C ASN A 2 -20.33 11.65 19.49
N GLY A 3 -19.79 12.48 18.62
CA GLY A 3 -19.18 12.06 17.35
C GLY A 3 -17.76 11.59 17.59
N GLU A 4 -17.57 10.72 18.58
CA GLU A 4 -16.33 9.95 18.70
C GLU A 4 -16.33 8.98 17.53
N TYR A 5 -15.73 9.39 16.41
CA TYR A 5 -15.24 8.45 15.42
C TYR A 5 -14.03 7.75 16.04
N PRO A 6 -14.10 6.47 16.40
CA PRO A 6 -12.95 5.75 16.88
C PRO A 6 -12.14 5.29 15.67
N PHE A 7 -11.64 6.23 14.86
CA PHE A 7 -10.54 5.90 13.94
C PHE A 7 -9.24 6.00 14.73
N CYS A 8 -9.11 5.17 15.77
CA CYS A 8 -7.89 5.05 16.56
C CYS A 8 -7.72 3.61 17.05
N GLU A 9 -7.63 2.71 16.09
CA GLU A 9 -6.88 1.46 16.13
C GLU A 9 -6.82 1.07 14.65
N THR A 10 -5.63 1.07 14.05
CA THR A 10 -5.49 0.49 12.71
C THR A 10 -5.97 -0.96 12.80
N ASP A 11 -7.10 -1.25 12.15
CA ASP A 11 -7.61 -2.61 12.08
C ASP A 11 -6.48 -3.49 11.52
N PRO A 12 -6.03 -4.55 12.23
CA PRO A 12 -4.98 -5.44 11.75
C PRO A 12 -5.25 -5.94 10.33
N LEU A 13 -6.52 -6.09 9.95
CA LEU A 13 -6.95 -6.51 8.62
C LEU A 13 -6.66 -5.42 7.57
N MET A 14 -6.91 -4.16 7.90
CA MET A 14 -6.59 -3.03 7.04
C MET A 14 -5.08 -2.83 6.89
N ASP A 15 -4.31 -3.04 7.96
CA ASP A 15 -2.84 -2.98 7.88
C ASP A 15 -2.26 -4.09 7.00
N ASP A 16 -2.86 -5.28 7.03
CA ASP A 16 -2.46 -6.38 6.16
C ASP A 16 -2.84 -6.12 4.70
N LEU A 17 -4.02 -5.56 4.43
CA LEU A 17 -4.38 -5.07 3.09
C LEU A 17 -3.39 -4.01 2.60
N LYS A 18 -3.01 -3.04 3.44
CA LYS A 18 -2.05 -1.99 3.08
C LYS A 18 -0.68 -2.54 2.69
N LYS A 19 -0.19 -3.57 3.39
CA LYS A 19 1.06 -4.26 3.07
C LYS A 19 0.95 -5.07 1.78
N ALA A 20 -0.18 -5.72 1.54
CA ALA A 20 -0.47 -6.45 0.31
C ALA A 20 -0.51 -5.49 -0.90
N ALA A 21 -1.21 -4.37 -0.75
CA ALA A 21 -1.27 -3.26 -1.68
C ALA A 21 0.13 -2.75 -2.09
N PHE A 22 1.01 -2.50 -1.12
CA PHE A 22 2.38 -2.12 -1.43
C PHE A 22 3.16 -3.26 -2.12
N SER A 23 2.95 -4.51 -1.69
CA SER A 23 3.61 -5.67 -2.28
C SER A 23 3.25 -5.86 -3.75
N ALA A 24 2.00 -5.61 -4.15
CA ALA A 24 1.57 -5.66 -5.55
C ALA A 24 2.37 -4.67 -6.41
N ILE A 25 2.57 -3.44 -5.93
CA ILE A 25 3.38 -2.45 -6.66
C ILE A 25 4.84 -2.89 -6.71
N TYR A 26 5.41 -3.27 -5.57
CA TYR A 26 6.85 -3.54 -5.46
C TYR A 26 7.28 -4.84 -6.16
N LYS A 27 6.49 -5.92 -6.04
CA LYS A 27 6.86 -7.25 -6.54
C LYS A 27 6.27 -7.54 -7.92
N ASP A 28 5.00 -7.18 -8.12
CA ASP A 28 4.26 -7.47 -9.34
C ASP A 28 4.35 -6.33 -10.36
N ALA A 29 5.10 -5.27 -10.03
CA ALA A 29 5.38 -4.10 -10.87
C ALA A 29 4.11 -3.43 -11.39
N CYS A 30 3.07 -3.38 -10.56
CA CYS A 30 1.81 -2.72 -10.91
C CYS A 30 2.02 -1.20 -10.98
N THR A 31 2.01 -0.65 -12.21
CA THR A 31 2.17 0.78 -12.48
C THR A 31 0.85 1.55 -12.60
N ASP A 32 -0.25 0.83 -12.84
CA ASP A 32 -1.56 1.40 -13.14
C ASP A 32 -2.60 0.94 -12.12
N CYS A 33 -3.55 1.82 -11.79
CA CYS A 33 -4.61 1.56 -10.81
C CYS A 33 -5.38 0.26 -11.12
N GLN A 34 -5.86 0.09 -12.36
CA GLN A 34 -6.64 -1.10 -12.71
C GLN A 34 -5.83 -2.40 -12.59
N ASN A 35 -4.59 -2.41 -13.05
CA ASN A 35 -3.73 -3.59 -12.92
C ASN A 35 -3.43 -3.89 -11.44
N TRP A 36 -3.23 -2.86 -10.62
CA TRP A 36 -3.05 -3.00 -9.19
C TRP A 36 -4.30 -3.57 -8.49
N ILE A 37 -5.50 -3.09 -8.84
CA ILE A 37 -6.78 -3.63 -8.36
C ILE A 37 -6.93 -5.10 -8.77
N ASP A 38 -6.70 -5.41 -10.04
CA ASP A 38 -6.80 -6.77 -10.56
C ASP A 38 -5.81 -7.71 -9.85
N THR A 39 -4.57 -7.25 -9.61
CA THR A 39 -3.57 -8.01 -8.84
C THR A 39 -4.01 -8.20 -7.38
N LEU A 40 -4.56 -7.18 -6.73
CA LEU A 40 -5.08 -7.31 -5.37
C LEU A 40 -6.21 -8.32 -5.27
N ILE A 41 -7.18 -8.26 -6.18
CA ILE A 41 -8.32 -9.17 -6.20
C ILE A 41 -7.90 -10.61 -6.54
N ASN A 42 -6.90 -10.80 -7.41
CA ASN A 42 -6.48 -12.14 -7.85
C ASN A 42 -5.43 -12.78 -6.92
N CYS A 43 -4.46 -12.02 -6.44
CA CYS A 43 -3.31 -12.53 -5.68
C CYS A 43 -3.43 -12.32 -4.16
N TYR A 44 -4.21 -11.32 -3.73
CA TYR A 44 -4.35 -10.91 -2.32
C TYR A 44 -5.84 -10.87 -1.91
N SER A 45 -6.65 -11.75 -2.49
CA SER A 45 -8.11 -11.78 -2.33
C SER A 45 -8.53 -11.92 -0.87
N ASN A 46 -7.78 -12.66 -0.06
CA ASN A 46 -8.08 -12.88 1.34
C ASN A 46 -7.91 -11.58 2.15
N GLU A 47 -6.82 -10.85 1.94
CA GLU A 47 -6.55 -9.57 2.59
C GLU A 47 -7.60 -8.52 2.19
N VAL A 48 -7.96 -8.48 0.90
CA VAL A 48 -9.01 -7.60 0.37
C VAL A 48 -10.36 -7.92 1.02
N VAL A 49 -10.78 -9.19 1.02
CA VAL A 49 -12.09 -9.58 1.56
C VAL A 49 -12.17 -9.41 3.07
N ASN A 50 -11.08 -9.66 3.79
CA ASN A 50 -11.05 -9.47 5.23
C ASN A 50 -11.13 -7.98 5.63
N ALA A 51 -10.56 -7.08 4.84
CA ALA A 51 -10.56 -5.65 5.14
C ALA A 51 -11.78 -4.91 4.60
N LEU A 52 -12.25 -5.24 3.39
CA LEU A 52 -13.29 -4.50 2.66
C LEU A 52 -14.62 -5.27 2.52
N GLY A 53 -14.65 -6.56 2.85
CA GLY A 53 -15.81 -7.43 2.64
C GLY A 53 -15.81 -8.13 1.28
N ASP A 54 -16.92 -8.78 0.92
CA ASP A 54 -17.01 -9.68 -0.24
C ASP A 54 -17.79 -9.10 -1.43
N ASN A 55 -18.27 -7.85 -1.35
CA ASN A 55 -19.01 -7.19 -2.43
C ASN A 55 -18.06 -6.57 -3.46
N PRO A 56 -18.01 -7.07 -4.72
CA PRO A 56 -17.08 -6.58 -5.73
C PRO A 56 -17.27 -5.10 -6.12
N PHE A 57 -18.48 -4.56 -6.03
CA PHE A 57 -18.72 -3.14 -6.35
C PHE A 57 -18.12 -2.22 -5.31
N ASP A 58 -18.26 -2.58 -4.04
CA ASP A 58 -17.72 -1.80 -2.93
C ASP A 58 -16.18 -1.93 -2.91
N ILE A 59 -15.65 -3.15 -3.10
CA ILE A 59 -14.20 -3.40 -3.16
C ILE A 59 -13.52 -2.55 -4.23
N ASN A 60 -14.03 -2.54 -5.46
CA ASN A 60 -13.41 -1.77 -6.54
C ASN A 60 -13.41 -0.26 -6.24
N ALA A 61 -14.53 0.28 -5.76
CA ALA A 61 -14.62 1.71 -5.42
C ALA A 61 -13.67 2.10 -4.28
N GLU A 62 -13.60 1.29 -3.23
CA GLU A 62 -12.71 1.51 -2.08
C GLU A 62 -11.22 1.38 -2.48
N LEU A 63 -10.86 0.41 -3.32
CA LEU A 63 -9.49 0.27 -3.81
C LEU A 63 -9.10 1.43 -4.75
N GLU A 64 -10.00 1.88 -5.63
CA GLU A 64 -9.77 3.07 -6.47
C GLU A 64 -9.55 4.34 -5.63
N ASP A 65 -10.31 4.52 -4.55
CA ASP A 65 -10.09 5.63 -3.62
C ASP A 65 -8.74 5.47 -2.93
N MET A 66 -8.47 4.29 -2.36
CA MET A 66 -7.23 3.96 -1.65
C MET A 66 -5.99 4.22 -2.49
N TRP A 67 -6.02 3.92 -3.78
CA TRP A 67 -4.91 4.17 -4.71
C TRP A 67 -4.43 5.63 -4.69
N ASN A 68 -5.37 6.57 -4.59
CA ASN A 68 -5.11 8.01 -4.69
C ASN A 68 -5.04 8.72 -3.34
N THR A 69 -5.75 8.22 -2.32
CA THR A 69 -6.01 8.94 -1.07
C THR A 69 -5.24 8.40 0.12
N VAL A 70 -4.84 7.12 0.11
CA VAL A 70 -4.16 6.49 1.24
C VAL A 70 -2.67 6.59 1.10
N ASP A 71 -2.05 7.24 2.08
CA ASP A 71 -0.61 7.24 2.26
C ASP A 71 -0.15 5.95 2.94
N TYR A 72 0.90 5.33 2.38
CA TYR A 72 1.57 4.18 2.95
C TYR A 72 3.00 4.56 3.33
N GLU A 73 3.29 4.51 4.64
CA GLU A 73 4.64 4.62 5.17
C GLU A 73 5.32 3.24 5.13
N ASP A 74 6.34 3.10 4.27
CA ASP A 74 7.14 1.89 4.24
C ASP A 74 8.05 1.82 5.48
N PRO A 75 7.94 0.79 6.33
CA PRO A 75 8.75 0.67 7.53
C PRO A 75 10.24 0.45 7.23
N GLN A 76 10.63 0.00 6.03
CA GLN A 76 12.03 -0.28 5.69
C GLN A 76 12.83 0.98 5.34
N THR A 77 12.17 1.96 4.73
CA THR A 77 12.77 3.21 4.26
C THR A 77 12.30 4.41 5.10
N GLY A 78 11.10 4.34 5.69
CA GLY A 78 10.44 5.46 6.36
C GLY A 78 9.85 6.48 5.38
N VAL A 79 9.81 6.14 4.09
CA VAL A 79 9.18 6.98 3.07
C VAL A 79 7.68 6.76 3.12
N CYS A 80 6.92 7.86 3.11
CA CYS A 80 5.47 7.85 3.11
C CYS A 80 4.97 8.49 1.82
N LEU A 81 4.26 7.71 1.01
CA LEU A 81 3.71 8.12 -0.29
C LEU A 81 2.36 7.42 -0.51
N THR A 82 1.51 8.00 -1.35
CA THR A 82 0.33 7.31 -1.86
C THR A 82 0.71 6.10 -2.71
N TYR A 83 -0.19 5.15 -2.88
CA TYR A 83 0.04 3.99 -3.75
C TYR A 83 0.31 4.41 -5.20
N GLN A 84 -0.40 5.40 -5.72
CA GLN A 84 -0.08 6.01 -7.01
C GLN A 84 1.39 6.47 -7.08
N ASN A 85 1.85 7.24 -6.09
CA ASN A 85 3.20 7.78 -6.10
C ASN A 85 4.26 6.68 -5.92
N TRP A 86 3.96 5.63 -5.16
CA TRP A 86 4.81 4.45 -5.08
C TRP A 86 4.92 3.72 -6.43
N ALA A 87 3.82 3.59 -7.15
CA ALA A 87 3.81 2.99 -8.47
C ALA A 87 4.62 3.80 -9.49
N GLU A 88 4.46 5.12 -9.50
CA GLU A 88 5.28 6.03 -10.31
C GLU A 88 6.77 5.95 -9.93
N TYR A 89 7.06 5.85 -8.62
CA TYR A 89 8.42 5.72 -8.11
C TYR A 89 9.10 4.44 -8.62
N PHE A 90 8.43 3.29 -8.56
CA PHE A 90 8.98 2.02 -9.03
C PHE A 90 8.91 1.84 -10.56
N ALA A 91 8.04 2.58 -11.26
CA ALA A 91 8.05 2.66 -12.71
C ALA A 91 9.31 3.35 -13.26
N GLY A 92 9.98 4.19 -12.45
CA GLY A 92 11.24 4.83 -12.81
C GLY A 92 12.41 3.85 -12.93
N GLU A 93 13.30 4.10 -13.91
CA GLU A 93 14.49 3.26 -14.20
C GLU A 93 15.36 2.97 -12.97
N PHE A 94 15.44 3.91 -12.04
CA PHE A 94 16.27 3.81 -10.83
C PHE A 94 15.47 3.54 -9.55
N GLY A 95 14.15 3.32 -9.63
CA GLY A 95 13.26 3.22 -8.46
C GLY A 95 13.73 2.17 -7.44
N HIS A 96 13.97 0.94 -7.91
CA HIS A 96 14.47 -0.15 -7.05
C HIS A 96 15.88 0.11 -6.51
N ILE A 97 16.77 0.73 -7.31
CA ILE A 97 18.14 1.05 -6.88
C ILE A 97 18.10 2.08 -5.74
N ILE A 98 17.32 3.15 -5.90
CA ILE A 98 17.19 4.19 -4.88
C ILE A 98 16.51 3.60 -3.63
N TYR A 99 15.51 2.74 -3.80
CA TYR A 99 14.85 2.06 -2.68
C TYR A 99 15.83 1.22 -1.85
N ASP A 100 16.68 0.42 -2.50
CA ASP A 100 17.72 -0.38 -1.83
C ASP A 100 18.72 0.50 -1.06
N GLU A 101 19.12 1.64 -1.62
CA GLU A 101 20.00 2.59 -0.95
C GLU A 101 19.33 3.24 0.27
N LEU A 102 18.03 3.56 0.18
CA LEU A 102 17.25 4.09 1.32
C LEU A 102 17.18 3.08 2.47
N ILE A 103 16.96 1.80 2.17
CA ILE A 103 16.98 0.72 3.19
C ILE A 103 18.34 0.67 3.88
N LYS A 104 19.44 0.71 3.11
CA LYS A 104 20.80 0.70 3.67
C LYS A 104 21.03 1.92 4.58
N ALA A 105 20.62 3.11 4.13
CA ALA A 105 20.75 4.34 4.89
C ALA A 105 19.97 4.29 6.22
N LYS A 106 18.71 3.81 6.21
CA LYS A 106 17.90 3.67 7.43
C LYS A 106 18.54 2.71 8.43
N LYS A 107 19.03 1.56 7.96
CA LYS A 107 19.74 0.59 8.80
C LYS A 107 20.99 1.19 9.44
N MET A 108 21.82 1.90 8.67
CA MET A 108 23.04 2.55 9.20
C MET A 108 22.72 3.63 10.25
N ASN A 109 21.63 4.37 10.08
CA ASN A 109 21.22 5.42 11.03
C ASN A 109 20.57 4.87 12.30
N GLY A 110 20.05 3.63 12.30
CA GLY A 110 19.50 2.96 13.48
C GLY A 110 20.55 2.38 14.45
N TYR A 111 21.85 2.42 14.11
CA TYR A 111 22.96 1.95 14.95
C TYR A 111 23.64 3.07 15.77
N LYS A 112 22.97 4.21 16.00
CA LYS A 112 23.48 5.31 16.85
C LYS A 112 22.88 5.30 18.24
#